data_AF-R6E1W7-F1
#
_entry.id   AF-R6E1W7-F1
#
_cell.length_a   1.000
_cell.length_b   1.000
_cell.length_c   1.000
_cell.angle_alpha   90.00
_cell.angle_beta   90.00
_cell.angle_gamma   90.00
#
_symmetry.space_group_name_H-M   'P 1'
#
loop_
_entity.id
_entity.type
_entity.pdbx_description
1 polymer ?
#
loop_
_entity_poly.entity_id
_entity_poly.type
_entity_poly.pdbx_seq_one_letter_code
_entity_poly.pdbx_strand_id
1 'polypeptide(L)'
;MKNLKDKKIPIVFLLTAVIFTVQVVDVFFIKSDNTIFGDTIIARVLSLIMVLAASKVLDFHIGRRCLGRFGWYFELIYGVGFSLAPIVLIYAAELIYFKIKGFYNDISISVLPPNLAERGALVSLAIYEFALIINVLFKELYRGFMLSELCKKFGERKSNYIQAVVFTLLSFLAALGAFAEGGFDNMPISDVVITVLASAAAVFVSSMRWGYYYKVNGSVWMALADHFVNTLIMTCIFLSPDRLPDKWLLVKSLVIQLITCVIFVPFYYRRDRINAEYETEMKTRHDVLSAMNESEPNLDEKKASNNYLLMMNETEQAKKFGGIKENEILDFDREPKDFSKGVLKDYSESKTKSEHRPRTDGRRYHRSRSTENVPENAESISKLVDEYFKKQFDKNTFD
;
A
#
# COMPACT_ATOMS: atom_id res chain seq x y z
N MET A 1 19.33 -3.44 -21.49
CA MET A 1 18.36 -3.26 -20.38
C MET A 1 17.97 -4.54 -19.61
N LYS A 2 18.07 -5.78 -20.14
CA LYS A 2 17.74 -7.01 -19.36
C LYS A 2 18.43 -7.09 -17.98
N ASN A 3 19.71 -6.71 -17.90
CA ASN A 3 20.60 -6.82 -16.73
C ASN A 3 20.20 -6.00 -15.48
N LEU A 4 19.14 -5.16 -15.53
CA LEU A 4 18.66 -4.38 -14.39
C LEU A 4 17.48 -5.04 -13.65
N LYS A 5 16.69 -5.90 -14.32
CA LYS A 5 15.54 -6.58 -13.68
C LYS A 5 16.01 -7.57 -12.61
N ASP A 6 17.10 -8.28 -12.87
CA ASP A 6 17.69 -9.24 -11.93
C ASP A 6 18.42 -8.55 -10.75
N LYS A 7 18.68 -7.25 -10.85
CA LYS A 7 19.40 -6.43 -9.85
C LYS A 7 18.49 -5.56 -8.99
N LYS A 8 17.16 -5.63 -9.15
CA LYS A 8 16.19 -4.80 -8.40
C LYS A 8 16.36 -4.88 -6.88
N ILE A 9 16.48 -6.09 -6.34
CA ILE A 9 16.63 -6.30 -4.89
C ILE A 9 17.96 -5.72 -4.36
N PRO A 10 19.13 -5.98 -4.96
CA PRO A 10 20.35 -5.24 -4.66
C PRO A 10 20.21 -3.71 -4.71
N ILE A 11 19.49 -3.17 -5.69
CA ILE A 11 19.27 -1.72 -5.83
C ILE A 11 18.40 -1.17 -4.69
N VAL A 12 17.37 -1.91 -4.24
CA VAL A 12 16.56 -1.52 -3.07
C VAL A 12 17.41 -1.45 -1.80
N PHE A 13 18.28 -2.44 -1.55
CA PHE A 13 19.17 -2.43 -0.37
C PHE A 13 20.30 -1.39 -0.47
N LEU A 14 20.84 -1.16 -1.67
CA LEU A 14 21.79 -0.07 -1.91
C LEU A 14 21.13 1.29 -1.62
N LEU A 15 19.90 1.50 -2.10
CA LEU A 15 19.11 2.69 -1.81
C LEU A 15 18.83 2.83 -0.29
N THR A 16 18.54 1.73 0.41
CA THR A 16 18.43 1.73 1.89
C THR A 16 19.71 2.25 2.53
N ALA A 17 20.87 1.73 2.11
CA ALA A 17 22.16 2.14 2.67
C ALA A 17 22.44 3.62 2.43
N VAL A 18 22.19 4.14 1.22
CA VAL A 18 22.39 5.57 0.91
C VAL A 18 21.41 6.46 1.69
N ILE A 19 20.13 6.09 1.79
CA ILE A 19 19.14 6.80 2.62
C ILE A 19 19.58 6.82 4.09
N PHE A 20 20.06 5.69 4.62
CA PHE A 20 20.57 5.59 5.97
C PHE A 20 21.79 6.49 6.18
N THR A 21 22.74 6.52 5.24
CA THR A 21 23.91 7.42 5.27
C THR A 21 23.49 8.89 5.26
N VAL A 22 22.55 9.29 4.39
CA VAL A 22 22.03 10.67 4.35
C VAL A 22 21.35 11.05 5.66
N GLN A 23 20.60 10.13 6.27
CA GLN A 23 19.98 10.38 7.57
C GLN A 23 21.01 10.44 8.73
N VAL A 24 22.07 9.64 8.70
CA VAL A 24 23.20 9.76 9.65
C VAL A 24 23.89 11.12 9.50
N VAL A 25 24.16 11.57 8.27
CA VAL A 25 24.77 12.88 8.01
C VAL A 25 23.88 14.01 8.55
N ASP A 26 22.57 13.94 8.32
CA ASP A 26 21.64 14.96 8.84
C ASP A 26 21.60 14.95 10.37
N VAL A 27 21.30 13.80 11.01
CA VAL A 27 21.16 13.70 12.47
C VAL A 27 22.42 14.12 13.24
N PHE A 28 23.62 13.74 12.78
CA PHE A 28 24.84 13.97 13.57
C PHE A 28 25.62 15.24 13.16
N PHE A 29 25.50 15.72 11.92
CA PHE A 29 26.36 16.80 11.40
C PHE A 29 25.58 18.05 10.96
N ILE A 30 24.44 17.91 10.28
CA ILE A 30 23.65 19.06 9.80
C ILE A 30 22.68 19.54 10.90
N LYS A 31 22.12 18.59 11.67
CA LYS A 31 21.18 18.79 12.77
C LYS A 31 19.95 19.61 12.36
N SER A 32 19.29 19.19 11.26
CA SER A 32 18.10 19.89 10.75
C SER A 32 16.94 19.93 11.75
N ASP A 33 16.89 18.99 12.68
CA ASP A 33 15.97 18.95 13.81
C ASP A 33 16.14 20.14 14.77
N ASN A 34 17.36 20.67 14.91
CA ASN A 34 17.63 21.90 15.66
C ASN A 34 17.32 23.20 14.89
N THR A 35 16.68 23.11 13.71
CA THR A 35 16.25 24.28 12.92
C THR A 35 14.77 24.61 13.13
N ILE A 36 14.27 25.66 12.45
CA ILE A 36 12.85 26.04 12.46
C ILE A 36 11.86 24.92 12.07
N PHE A 37 12.33 23.80 11.51
CA PHE A 37 11.48 22.69 11.11
C PHE A 37 11.22 21.66 12.22
N GLY A 38 12.06 21.54 13.25
CA GLY A 38 11.89 20.56 14.33
C GLY A 38 11.94 19.09 13.90
N ASP A 39 12.48 18.81 12.71
CA ASP A 39 12.66 17.47 12.15
C ASP A 39 13.84 17.48 11.16
N THR A 40 14.37 16.28 10.90
CA THR A 40 15.37 15.85 9.92
C THR A 40 15.00 16.13 8.44
N ILE A 41 14.43 17.30 8.14
CA ILE A 41 13.78 17.60 6.86
C ILE A 41 14.73 17.50 5.66
N ILE A 42 16.02 17.84 5.83
CA ILE A 42 17.01 17.77 4.75
C ILE A 42 17.22 16.31 4.34
N ALA A 43 17.38 15.39 5.29
CA ALA A 43 17.42 13.95 4.99
C ALA A 43 16.13 13.45 4.34
N ARG A 44 14.94 13.92 4.78
CA ARG A 44 13.66 13.49 4.17
C ARG A 44 13.53 13.95 2.73
N VAL A 45 13.86 15.20 2.42
CA VAL A 45 13.81 15.75 1.05
C VAL A 45 14.81 15.04 0.14
N LEU A 46 16.07 14.90 0.56
CA LEU A 46 17.09 14.20 -0.22
C LEU A 46 16.70 12.73 -0.44
N SER A 47 16.20 12.05 0.59
CA SER A 47 15.77 10.65 0.47
C SER A 47 14.55 10.50 -0.44
N LEU A 48 13.59 11.42 -0.41
CA LEU A 48 12.47 11.45 -1.36
C LEU A 48 12.96 11.62 -2.80
N ILE A 49 13.90 12.54 -3.06
CA ILE A 49 14.50 12.72 -4.39
C ILE A 49 15.20 11.43 -4.85
N MET A 50 15.93 10.75 -3.97
CA MET A 50 16.58 9.47 -4.29
C MET A 50 15.58 8.35 -4.60
N VAL A 51 14.45 8.28 -3.88
CA VAL A 51 13.37 7.32 -4.18
C VAL A 51 12.72 7.61 -5.54
N LEU A 52 12.45 8.89 -5.87
CA LEU A 52 11.94 9.30 -7.19
C LEU A 52 12.93 9.04 -8.33
N ALA A 53 14.24 9.15 -8.06
CA ALA A 53 15.29 8.83 -9.03
C ALA A 53 15.41 7.32 -9.25
N ALA A 54 15.47 6.53 -8.16
CA ALA A 54 15.52 5.07 -8.23
C ALA A 54 14.27 4.48 -8.91
N SER A 55 13.09 5.08 -8.69
CA SER A 55 11.87 4.63 -9.36
C SER A 55 11.94 4.83 -10.87
N LYS A 56 12.49 5.95 -11.37
CA LYS A 56 12.75 6.15 -12.81
C LYS A 56 13.75 5.11 -13.36
N VAL A 57 14.83 4.82 -12.63
CA VAL A 57 15.84 3.84 -13.05
C VAL A 57 15.28 2.41 -13.12
N LEU A 58 14.31 2.06 -12.27
CA LEU A 58 13.69 0.73 -12.22
C LEU A 58 12.40 0.57 -13.03
N ASP A 59 12.01 1.59 -13.81
CA ASP A 59 10.74 1.69 -14.53
C ASP A 59 9.51 1.52 -13.60
N PHE A 60 9.65 2.05 -12.37
CA PHE A 60 8.66 1.95 -11.33
C PHE A 60 7.82 3.24 -11.23
N HIS A 61 6.56 3.13 -11.63
CA HIS A 61 5.62 4.24 -11.66
C HIS A 61 4.95 4.44 -10.29
N ILE A 62 5.61 5.19 -9.38
CA ILE A 62 5.12 5.48 -8.01
C ILE A 62 3.67 5.94 -7.99
N GLY A 63 3.27 6.89 -8.85
CA GLY A 63 1.90 7.38 -8.89
C GLY A 63 0.86 6.29 -9.20
N ARG A 64 1.21 5.30 -10.03
CA ARG A 64 0.34 4.17 -10.35
C ARG A 64 0.36 3.11 -9.24
N ARG A 65 1.55 2.72 -8.77
CA ARG A 65 1.79 1.56 -7.89
C ARG A 65 1.67 1.87 -6.39
N CYS A 66 1.79 3.12 -5.96
CA CYS A 66 1.77 3.51 -4.55
C CYS A 66 0.65 4.50 -4.19
N LEU A 67 0.29 5.42 -5.09
CA LEU A 67 -0.79 6.38 -4.83
C LEU A 67 -2.15 5.88 -5.35
N GLY A 68 -2.27 5.33 -6.56
CA GLY A 68 -3.59 5.00 -7.13
C GLY A 68 -4.44 6.26 -7.39
N ARG A 69 -5.74 6.13 -7.75
CA ARG A 69 -6.50 7.22 -8.42
C ARG A 69 -7.59 8.07 -7.70
N PHE A 70 -8.88 7.74 -7.52
CA PHE A 70 -9.60 6.53 -7.10
C PHE A 70 -9.29 6.10 -5.64
N GLY A 71 -10.34 5.90 -4.83
CA GLY A 71 -10.33 5.34 -3.46
C GLY A 71 -9.69 6.17 -2.34
N TRP A 72 -8.71 7.02 -2.67
CA TRP A 72 -7.80 7.66 -1.72
C TRP A 72 -8.49 8.39 -0.55
N TYR A 73 -9.64 9.04 -0.78
CA TYR A 73 -10.38 9.74 0.26
C TYR A 73 -10.88 8.81 1.38
N PHE A 74 -11.42 7.64 1.04
CA PHE A 74 -11.84 6.65 2.04
C PHE A 74 -10.63 6.02 2.74
N GLU A 75 -9.55 5.78 2.01
CA GLU A 75 -8.28 5.29 2.56
C GLU A 75 -7.72 6.28 3.60
N LEU A 76 -7.77 7.59 3.34
CA LEU A 76 -7.43 8.64 4.32
C LEU A 76 -8.35 8.58 5.54
N ILE A 77 -9.69 8.53 5.36
CA ILE A 77 -10.64 8.45 6.49
C ILE A 77 -10.34 7.24 7.38
N TYR A 78 -10.10 6.06 6.79
CA TYR A 78 -9.73 4.87 7.56
C TYR A 78 -8.43 5.12 8.32
N GLY A 79 -7.39 5.67 7.70
CA GLY A 79 -6.12 5.98 8.38
C GLY A 79 -6.29 6.94 9.56
N VAL A 80 -7.05 8.03 9.37
CA VAL A 80 -7.40 8.96 10.46
C VAL A 80 -8.16 8.23 11.58
N GLY A 81 -9.15 7.41 11.24
CA GLY A 81 -9.95 6.66 12.22
C GLY A 81 -9.15 5.64 13.03
N PHE A 82 -8.28 4.86 12.37
CA PHE A 82 -7.39 3.90 13.05
C PHE A 82 -6.33 4.58 13.91
N SER A 83 -5.90 5.80 13.58
CA SER A 83 -5.03 6.58 14.46
C SER A 83 -5.80 7.18 15.65
N LEU A 84 -6.95 7.83 15.41
CA LEU A 84 -7.68 8.57 16.44
C LEU A 84 -8.33 7.66 17.49
N ALA A 85 -8.96 6.55 17.10
CA ALA A 85 -9.69 5.69 18.04
C ALA A 85 -8.83 5.18 19.23
N PRO A 86 -7.63 4.59 19.04
CA PRO A 86 -6.77 4.14 20.14
C PRO A 86 -6.13 5.30 20.91
N ILE A 87 -5.82 6.41 20.24
CA ILE A 87 -5.32 7.65 20.87
C ILE A 87 -6.38 8.17 21.86
N VAL A 88 -7.60 8.43 21.39
CA VAL A 88 -8.71 8.94 22.21
C VAL A 88 -9.01 7.99 23.37
N LEU A 89 -9.01 6.67 23.14
CA LEU A 89 -9.21 5.68 24.20
C LEU A 89 -8.14 5.79 25.31
N ILE A 90 -6.86 5.89 24.95
CA ILE A 90 -5.77 5.99 25.92
C ILE A 90 -5.78 7.34 26.65
N TYR A 91 -5.91 8.46 25.94
CA TYR A 91 -5.96 9.79 26.58
C TYR A 91 -7.21 9.94 27.48
N ALA A 92 -8.36 9.35 27.12
CA ALA A 92 -9.55 9.34 27.96
C ALA A 92 -9.37 8.48 29.23
N ALA A 93 -8.82 7.27 29.09
CA ALA A 93 -8.53 6.39 30.24
C ALA A 93 -7.52 7.04 31.20
N GLU A 94 -6.51 7.71 30.65
CA GLU A 94 -5.50 8.47 31.39
C GLU A 94 -6.11 9.66 32.16
N LEU A 95 -6.94 10.48 31.50
CA LEU A 95 -7.67 11.58 32.15
C LEU A 95 -8.55 11.08 33.30
N ILE A 96 -9.29 9.99 33.10
CA ILE A 96 -10.13 9.39 34.14
C ILE A 96 -9.29 8.92 35.31
N TYR A 97 -8.18 8.22 35.06
CA TYR A 97 -7.27 7.72 36.10
C TYR A 97 -6.70 8.85 36.95
N PHE A 98 -6.12 9.88 36.32
CA PHE A 98 -5.50 11.00 37.04
C PHE A 98 -6.54 11.85 37.78
N LYS A 99 -7.76 12.00 37.24
CA LYS A 99 -8.87 12.69 37.93
C LYS A 99 -9.34 11.91 39.17
N ILE A 100 -9.49 10.59 39.08
CA ILE A 100 -9.82 9.73 40.24
C ILE A 100 -8.74 9.81 41.33
N LYS A 101 -7.47 9.94 40.94
CA LYS A 101 -6.34 10.08 41.85
C LYS A 101 -6.15 11.50 42.41
N GLY A 102 -6.97 12.48 42.00
CA GLY A 102 -6.86 13.87 42.47
C GLY A 102 -5.64 14.62 41.93
N PHE A 103 -5.00 14.13 40.86
CA PHE A 103 -3.84 14.80 40.25
C PHE A 103 -4.22 15.93 39.29
N TYR A 104 -5.47 15.95 38.78
CA TYR A 104 -5.97 17.02 37.92
C TYR A 104 -7.18 17.70 38.55
N ASN A 105 -7.04 18.99 38.85
CA ASN A 105 -8.16 19.88 39.19
C ASN A 105 -8.78 20.47 37.91
N ASP A 106 -7.95 20.93 36.97
CA ASP A 106 -8.35 21.45 35.67
C ASP A 106 -7.76 20.61 34.52
N ILE A 107 -8.50 20.54 33.40
CA ILE A 107 -8.04 19.88 32.17
C ILE A 107 -7.69 20.95 31.15
N SER A 108 -6.41 21.12 30.85
CA SER A 108 -5.94 21.91 29.71
C SER A 108 -5.45 21.01 28.58
N ILE A 109 -5.59 21.51 27.35
CA ILE A 109 -4.92 20.95 26.17
C ILE A 109 -3.95 22.02 25.69
N SER A 110 -2.66 21.68 25.66
CA SER A 110 -1.61 22.55 25.12
C SER A 110 -1.10 22.00 23.80
N VAL A 111 -0.86 22.90 22.84
CA VAL A 111 -0.27 22.57 21.55
C VAL A 111 1.15 23.13 21.53
N LEU A 112 2.12 22.24 21.66
CA LEU A 112 3.54 22.54 21.84
C LEU A 112 4.34 21.80 20.75
N PRO A 113 4.43 22.34 19.53
CA PRO A 113 5.19 21.70 18.46
C PRO A 113 6.70 21.70 18.78
N PRO A 114 7.48 20.68 18.35
CA PRO A 114 8.90 20.55 18.71
C PRO A 114 9.78 21.75 18.32
N ASN A 115 9.39 22.50 17.29
CA ASN A 115 10.08 23.68 16.77
C ASN A 115 9.61 25.01 17.41
N LEU A 116 9.00 24.99 18.60
CA LEU A 116 8.38 26.16 19.22
C LEU A 116 9.35 27.36 19.27
N ALA A 117 9.12 28.32 18.39
CA ALA A 117 9.92 29.53 18.28
C ALA A 117 9.21 30.72 18.94
N GLU A 118 9.98 31.79 19.19
CA GLU A 118 9.48 33.11 19.62
C GLU A 118 8.36 33.69 18.72
N ARG A 119 8.22 33.14 17.51
CA ARG A 119 7.23 33.50 16.47
C ARG A 119 5.81 33.01 16.78
N GLY A 120 5.60 32.32 17.89
CA GLY A 120 4.30 31.87 18.37
C GLY A 120 3.92 30.45 17.95
N ALA A 121 2.99 29.84 18.71
CA ALA A 121 2.63 28.43 18.59
C ALA A 121 2.03 28.06 17.23
N LEU A 122 1.12 28.89 16.68
CA LEU A 122 0.46 28.60 15.39
C LEU A 122 1.43 28.59 14.20
N VAL A 123 2.38 29.53 14.16
CA VAL A 123 3.39 29.60 13.09
C VAL A 123 4.36 28.42 13.20
N SER A 124 4.78 28.11 14.43
CA SER A 124 5.65 26.94 14.70
C SER A 124 4.94 25.65 14.26
N LEU A 125 3.67 25.47 14.64
CA LEU A 125 2.86 24.31 14.27
C LEU A 125 2.75 24.15 12.74
N ALA A 126 2.42 25.21 12.01
CA ALA A 126 2.30 25.16 10.55
C ALA A 126 3.62 24.76 9.84
N ILE A 127 4.77 25.23 10.36
CA ILE A 127 6.09 24.85 9.82
C ILE A 127 6.41 23.38 10.15
N TYR A 128 6.07 22.91 11.36
CA TYR A 128 6.26 21.52 11.76
C TYR A 128 5.35 20.57 10.98
N GLU A 129 4.07 20.91 10.79
CA GLU A 129 3.12 20.16 9.96
C GLU A 129 3.64 20.00 8.52
N PHE A 130 4.20 21.05 7.93
CA PHE A 130 4.84 20.98 6.62
C PHE A 130 6.03 19.99 6.61
N ALA A 131 6.93 20.08 7.59
CA ALA A 131 8.05 19.14 7.72
C ALA A 131 7.57 17.68 7.91
N LEU A 132 6.54 17.48 8.73
CA LEU A 132 5.94 16.18 9.01
C LEU A 132 5.26 15.59 7.77
N ILE A 133 4.55 16.39 6.96
CA ILE A 133 3.98 15.94 5.68
C ILE A 133 5.09 15.41 4.76
N ILE A 134 6.22 16.11 4.64
CA ILE A 134 7.38 15.65 3.84
C ILE A 134 7.99 14.37 4.42
N ASN A 135 8.14 14.27 5.75
CA ASN A 135 8.65 13.09 6.44
C ASN A 135 7.78 11.85 6.17
N VAL A 136 6.46 11.97 6.35
CA VAL A 136 5.51 10.87 6.14
C VAL A 136 5.38 10.51 4.66
N LEU A 137 5.32 11.49 3.75
CA LEU A 137 5.35 11.26 2.30
C LEU A 137 6.58 10.45 1.89
N PHE A 138 7.77 10.86 2.35
CA PHE A 138 9.00 10.11 2.12
C PHE A 138 8.88 8.67 2.63
N LYS A 139 8.54 8.48 3.92
CA LYS A 139 8.54 7.16 4.56
C LYS A 139 7.55 6.22 3.90
N GLU A 140 6.32 6.65 3.63
CA GLU A 140 5.30 5.76 3.08
C GLU A 140 5.46 5.51 1.58
N LEU A 141 5.92 6.49 0.79
CA LEU A 141 6.30 6.23 -0.61
C LEU A 141 7.49 5.26 -0.70
N TYR A 142 8.47 5.38 0.19
CA TYR A 142 9.59 4.46 0.26
C TYR A 142 9.15 3.06 0.69
N ARG A 143 8.20 2.94 1.64
CA ARG A 143 7.61 1.67 2.07
C ARG A 143 6.88 0.97 0.92
N GLY A 144 6.03 1.70 0.19
CA GLY A 144 5.32 1.17 -0.98
C GLY A 144 6.29 0.70 -2.08
N PHE A 145 7.31 1.50 -2.39
CA PHE A 145 8.38 1.11 -3.32
C PHE A 145 9.10 -0.17 -2.85
N MET A 146 9.55 -0.22 -1.60
CA MET A 146 10.28 -1.36 -1.05
C MET A 146 9.44 -2.64 -1.03
N LEU A 147 8.21 -2.59 -0.52
CA LEU A 147 7.29 -3.73 -0.50
C LEU A 147 7.02 -4.25 -1.91
N SER A 148 6.78 -3.35 -2.86
CA SER A 148 6.45 -3.75 -4.24
C SER A 148 7.56 -4.54 -4.94
N GLU A 149 8.83 -4.37 -4.55
CA GLU A 149 9.95 -5.12 -5.10
C GLU A 149 10.34 -6.31 -4.21
N LEU A 150 10.31 -6.19 -2.88
CA LEU A 150 10.59 -7.31 -1.97
C LEU A 150 9.56 -8.46 -2.11
N CYS A 151 8.27 -8.16 -2.24
CA CYS A 151 7.22 -9.18 -2.33
C CYS A 151 7.44 -10.14 -3.50
N LYS A 152 7.98 -9.65 -4.63
CA LYS A 152 8.32 -10.46 -5.82
C LYS A 152 9.38 -11.54 -5.58
N LYS A 153 10.16 -11.45 -4.50
CA LYS A 153 11.24 -12.40 -4.21
C LYS A 153 11.04 -13.15 -2.90
N PHE A 154 10.47 -12.51 -1.88
CA PHE A 154 10.40 -13.07 -0.53
C PHE A 154 8.98 -13.42 -0.08
N GLY A 155 7.96 -13.06 -0.87
CA GLY A 155 6.55 -13.15 -0.47
C GLY A 155 6.18 -12.13 0.60
N GLU A 156 4.87 -11.99 0.84
CA GLU A 156 4.31 -10.87 1.62
C GLU A 156 4.86 -10.78 3.05
N ARG A 157 4.74 -11.87 3.83
CA ARG A 157 5.06 -11.87 5.27
C ARG A 157 6.52 -11.54 5.54
N LYS A 158 7.44 -12.12 4.77
CA LYS A 158 8.88 -11.85 4.90
C LYS A 158 9.21 -10.43 4.44
N SER A 159 8.59 -9.94 3.37
CA SER A 159 8.80 -8.58 2.88
C SER A 159 8.30 -7.53 3.87
N ASN A 160 7.15 -7.76 4.50
CA ASN A 160 6.62 -6.90 5.55
C ASN A 160 7.53 -6.87 6.79
N TYR A 161 8.06 -8.02 7.19
CA TYR A 161 9.04 -8.11 8.27
C TYR A 161 10.34 -7.36 7.94
N ILE A 162 10.91 -7.58 6.76
CA ILE A 162 12.16 -6.92 6.31
C ILE A 162 11.99 -5.40 6.30
N GLN A 163 10.91 -4.86 5.71
CA GLN A 163 10.70 -3.42 5.70
C GLN A 163 10.50 -2.87 7.13
N ALA A 164 9.78 -3.58 8.00
CA ALA A 164 9.57 -3.12 9.37
C ALA A 164 10.87 -3.01 10.17
N VAL A 165 11.79 -3.97 10.02
CA VAL A 165 13.14 -3.88 10.58
C VAL A 165 13.89 -2.67 10.02
N VAL A 166 13.87 -2.44 8.69
CA VAL A 166 14.54 -1.29 8.07
C VAL A 166 13.99 0.06 8.55
N PHE A 167 12.66 0.22 8.65
CA PHE A 167 12.04 1.44 9.15
C PHE A 167 12.27 1.66 10.65
N THR A 168 12.40 0.59 11.43
CA THR A 168 12.82 0.66 12.84
C THR A 168 14.26 1.17 12.95
N LEU A 169 15.20 0.59 12.19
CA LEU A 169 16.59 1.04 12.16
C LEU A 169 16.74 2.50 11.69
N LEU A 170 16.00 2.91 10.64
CA LEU A 170 16.00 4.29 10.18
C LEU A 170 15.45 5.26 11.23
N SER A 171 14.42 4.89 11.99
CA SER A 171 13.85 5.75 13.02
C SER A 171 14.71 5.81 14.29
N PHE A 172 15.43 4.72 14.59
CA PHE A 172 16.34 4.62 15.74
C PHE A 172 17.49 5.64 15.68
N LEU A 173 17.89 6.09 14.49
CA LEU A 173 18.92 7.12 14.31
C LEU A 173 18.63 8.41 15.10
N ALA A 174 17.37 8.87 15.15
CA ALA A 174 17.02 10.08 15.90
C ALA A 174 17.23 9.90 17.42
N ALA A 175 16.93 8.71 17.96
CA ALA A 175 17.18 8.38 19.36
C ALA A 175 18.68 8.29 19.66
N LEU A 176 19.50 7.80 18.71
CA LEU A 176 20.96 7.82 18.83
C LEU A 176 21.54 9.23 18.77
N GLY A 177 20.98 10.12 17.95
CA GLY A 177 21.32 11.55 17.94
C GLY A 177 21.08 12.19 19.31
N ALA A 178 19.84 12.09 19.81
CA ALA A 178 19.48 12.60 21.14
C ALA A 178 20.32 12.00 22.28
N PHE A 179 20.71 10.72 22.18
CA PHE A 179 21.64 10.10 23.13
C PHE A 179 23.05 10.67 23.05
N ALA A 180 23.59 10.89 21.84
CA ALA A 180 24.91 11.50 21.65
C ALA A 180 24.98 12.97 22.10
N GLU A 181 23.83 13.65 22.21
CA GLU A 181 23.70 15.03 22.71
C GLU A 181 23.41 15.12 24.22
N GLY A 182 23.41 14.00 24.95
CA GLY A 182 23.16 13.99 26.41
C GLY A 182 21.69 14.10 26.80
N GLY A 183 20.75 13.91 25.86
CA GLY A 183 19.31 14.00 26.10
C GLY A 183 18.74 13.01 27.14
N PHE A 184 19.55 12.04 27.57
CA PHE A 184 19.21 11.04 28.59
C PHE A 184 20.03 11.17 29.89
N ASP A 185 20.96 12.13 30.00
CA ASP A 185 21.93 12.22 31.12
C ASP A 185 21.25 12.42 32.48
N ASN A 186 20.06 13.01 32.49
CA ASN A 186 19.24 13.24 33.68
C ASN A 186 18.25 12.09 34.00
N MET A 187 18.33 10.96 33.28
CA MET A 187 17.44 9.81 33.47
C MET A 187 18.17 8.60 34.08
N PRO A 188 17.52 7.84 34.99
CA PRO A 188 18.03 6.54 35.43
C PRO A 188 18.24 5.60 34.24
N ILE A 189 19.29 4.78 34.28
CA ILE A 189 19.63 3.82 33.20
C ILE A 189 18.45 2.88 32.90
N SER A 190 17.68 2.48 33.91
CA SER A 190 16.44 1.70 33.76
C SER A 190 15.44 2.37 32.81
N ASP A 191 15.24 3.66 33.00
CA ASP A 191 14.20 4.44 32.34
C ASP A 191 14.61 4.71 30.88
N VAL A 192 15.91 4.94 30.65
CA VAL A 192 16.49 5.01 29.30
C VAL A 192 16.30 3.69 28.55
N VAL A 193 16.65 2.56 29.16
CA VAL A 193 16.50 1.22 28.54
C VAL A 193 15.03 0.93 28.21
N ILE A 194 14.10 1.18 29.13
CA ILE A 194 12.66 0.98 28.90
C ILE A 194 12.16 1.90 27.78
N THR A 195 12.53 3.17 27.81
CA THR A 195 12.12 4.20 26.83
C THR A 195 12.61 3.87 25.42
N VAL A 196 13.88 3.47 25.29
CA VAL A 196 14.51 3.11 24.00
C VAL A 196 13.91 1.81 23.44
N LEU A 197 13.74 0.77 24.28
CA LEU A 197 13.12 -0.49 23.85
C LEU A 197 11.65 -0.30 23.46
N ALA A 198 10.88 0.47 24.24
CA ALA A 198 9.48 0.74 23.93
C ALA A 198 9.33 1.56 22.65
N SER A 199 10.20 2.56 22.42
CA SER A 199 10.25 3.31 21.15
C SER A 199 10.54 2.41 19.96
N ALA A 200 11.59 1.57 20.04
CA ALA A 200 11.93 0.63 18.98
C ALA A 200 10.78 -0.36 18.70
N ALA A 201 10.13 -0.88 19.75
CA ALA A 201 8.96 -1.75 19.62
C ALA A 201 7.76 -1.01 19.00
N ALA A 202 7.49 0.23 19.39
CA ALA A 202 6.39 1.04 18.85
C ALA A 202 6.57 1.28 17.35
N VAL A 203 7.78 1.67 16.92
CA VAL A 203 8.12 1.86 15.50
C VAL A 203 8.05 0.55 14.71
N PHE A 204 8.48 -0.57 15.31
CA PHE A 204 8.40 -1.87 14.65
C PHE A 204 6.94 -2.31 14.44
N VAL A 205 6.11 -2.21 15.48
CA VAL A 205 4.68 -2.57 15.43
C VAL A 205 3.92 -1.67 14.45
N SER A 206 4.15 -0.35 14.48
CA SER A 206 3.53 0.57 13.51
C SER A 206 4.00 0.29 12.08
N SER A 207 5.29 0.02 11.87
CA SER A 207 5.83 -0.31 10.54
C SER A 207 5.27 -1.61 9.97
N MET A 208 5.12 -2.66 10.79
CA MET A 208 4.44 -3.90 10.41
C MET A 208 2.97 -3.64 9.99
N ARG A 209 2.26 -2.81 10.76
CA ARG A 209 0.86 -2.43 10.51
C ARG A 209 0.70 -1.62 9.22
N TRP A 210 1.52 -0.59 9.01
CA TRP A 210 1.50 0.22 7.79
C TRP A 210 1.85 -0.58 6.53
N GLY A 211 2.72 -1.59 6.63
CA GLY A 211 2.95 -2.53 5.53
C GLY A 211 1.73 -3.37 5.17
N TYR A 212 0.90 -3.75 6.16
CA TYR A 212 -0.40 -4.38 5.89
C TYR A 212 -1.45 -3.39 5.35
N TYR A 213 -1.39 -2.10 5.69
CA TYR A 213 -2.27 -1.08 5.12
C TYR A 213 -2.02 -0.95 3.61
N TYR A 214 -0.75 -1.00 3.21
CA TYR A 214 -0.34 -1.05 1.81
C TYR A 214 -0.84 -2.32 1.10
N LYS A 215 -0.72 -3.50 1.72
CA LYS A 215 -1.27 -4.75 1.15
C LYS A 215 -2.77 -4.62 0.88
N VAL A 216 -3.55 -4.26 1.89
CA VAL A 216 -5.03 -4.34 1.85
C VAL A 216 -5.65 -3.37 0.84
N ASN A 217 -5.03 -2.23 0.57
CA ASN A 217 -5.57 -1.21 -0.34
C ASN A 217 -4.79 -1.04 -1.65
N GLY A 218 -3.61 -1.67 -1.77
CA GLY A 218 -2.70 -1.48 -2.90
C GLY A 218 -2.14 -0.05 -3.02
N SER A 219 -2.15 0.70 -1.92
CA SER A 219 -1.87 2.15 -1.87
C SER A 219 -1.33 2.59 -0.51
N VAL A 220 -0.69 3.76 -0.46
CA VAL A 220 -0.06 4.28 0.78
C VAL A 220 -0.95 5.25 1.56
N TRP A 221 -2.09 5.71 1.03
CA TRP A 221 -2.87 6.79 1.65
C TRP A 221 -3.36 6.49 3.06
N MET A 222 -3.80 5.26 3.31
CA MET A 222 -4.24 4.84 4.65
C MET A 222 -3.08 4.84 5.67
N ALA A 223 -1.88 4.46 5.25
CA ALA A 223 -0.68 4.53 6.09
C ALA A 223 -0.22 5.99 6.29
N LEU A 224 -0.28 6.81 5.24
CA LEU A 224 0.08 8.22 5.27
C LEU A 224 -0.81 9.01 6.23
N ALA A 225 -2.13 8.84 6.17
CA ALA A 225 -3.06 9.49 7.09
C ALA A 225 -2.83 9.07 8.54
N ASP A 226 -2.71 7.77 8.80
CA ASP A 226 -2.48 7.26 10.14
C ASP A 226 -1.14 7.74 10.72
N HIS A 227 -0.05 7.61 9.96
CA HIS A 227 1.29 8.04 10.37
C HIS A 227 1.33 9.55 10.65
N PHE A 228 0.72 10.38 9.78
CA PHE A 228 0.64 11.83 10.01
C PHE A 228 -0.12 12.17 11.29
N VAL A 229 -1.36 11.67 11.46
CA VAL A 229 -2.18 11.98 12.63
C VAL A 229 -1.54 11.46 13.92
N ASN A 230 -0.98 10.24 13.89
CA ASN A 230 -0.35 9.62 15.04
C ASN A 230 0.87 10.44 15.50
N THR A 231 1.78 10.78 14.57
CA THR A 231 2.94 11.60 14.90
C THR A 231 2.52 12.99 15.37
N LEU A 232 1.65 13.70 14.63
CA LEU A 232 1.22 15.06 14.98
C LEU A 232 0.64 15.14 16.39
N ILE A 233 -0.26 14.23 16.76
CA ILE A 233 -0.87 14.23 18.09
C ILE A 233 0.17 13.87 19.15
N MET A 234 0.97 12.83 18.92
CA MET A 234 1.94 12.35 19.91
C MET A 234 3.12 13.32 20.12
N THR A 235 3.47 14.17 19.16
CA THR A 235 4.57 15.15 19.31
C THR A 235 4.11 16.55 19.68
N CYS A 236 2.90 16.96 19.31
CA CYS A 236 2.45 18.35 19.49
C CYS A 236 1.35 18.52 20.56
N ILE A 237 0.57 17.48 20.90
CA ILE A 237 -0.58 17.63 21.80
C ILE A 237 -0.28 17.05 23.18
N PHE A 238 -0.24 17.95 24.16
CA PHE A 238 -0.06 17.62 25.57
C PHE A 238 -1.35 17.90 26.35
N LEU A 239 -1.65 17.04 27.31
CA LEU A 239 -2.79 17.19 28.20
C LEU A 239 -2.29 17.45 29.62
N SER A 240 -2.82 18.52 30.23
CA SER A 240 -2.45 19.15 31.52
C SER A 240 -1.19 20.04 31.50
N PRO A 241 -1.16 21.18 32.24
CA PRO A 241 -0.04 22.13 32.21
C PRO A 241 1.20 21.62 32.96
N ASP A 242 1.00 20.80 34.00
CA ASP A 242 2.07 20.32 34.89
C ASP A 242 2.93 19.23 34.25
N ARG A 243 2.54 18.75 33.06
CA ARG A 243 3.32 17.82 32.26
C ARG A 243 4.31 18.59 31.36
N LEU A 244 5.52 18.75 31.90
CA LEU A 244 6.75 18.63 31.12
C LEU A 244 6.66 17.39 30.19
N PRO A 245 7.37 17.37 29.03
CA PRO A 245 7.23 16.32 28.02
C PRO A 245 7.19 14.93 28.65
N ASP A 246 6.08 14.25 28.42
CA ASP A 246 5.65 13.09 29.19
C ASP A 246 6.76 12.03 29.23
N LYS A 247 7.35 11.78 30.41
CA LYS A 247 8.48 10.85 30.56
C LYS A 247 8.19 9.46 29.98
N TRP A 248 6.91 9.10 29.91
CA TRP A 248 6.42 7.83 29.41
C TRP A 248 5.84 7.90 27.99
N LEU A 249 6.02 9.01 27.25
CA LEU A 249 5.43 9.24 25.91
C LEU A 249 5.74 8.11 24.92
N LEU A 250 6.97 7.59 24.94
CA LEU A 250 7.40 6.51 24.05
C LEU A 250 6.81 5.14 24.47
N VAL A 251 6.59 4.92 25.77
CA VAL A 251 5.86 3.73 26.28
C VAL A 251 4.37 3.83 25.97
N LYS A 252 3.77 5.02 26.13
CA LYS A 252 2.40 5.33 25.73
C LYS A 252 2.19 5.14 24.23
N SER A 253 3.16 5.53 23.41
CA SER A 253 3.18 5.25 21.96
C SER A 253 3.09 3.74 21.70
N LEU A 254 3.92 2.91 22.35
CA LEU A 254 3.83 1.45 22.23
C LEU A 254 2.44 0.92 22.59
N VAL A 255 1.85 1.35 23.71
CA VAL A 255 0.51 0.92 24.12
C VAL A 255 -0.55 1.31 23.08
N ILE A 256 -0.49 2.54 22.54
CA ILE A 256 -1.38 2.98 21.47
C ILE A 256 -1.22 2.09 20.23
N GLN A 257 0.01 1.81 19.77
CA GLN A 257 0.24 0.94 18.60
C GLN A 257 -0.28 -0.49 18.80
N LEU A 258 -0.14 -1.06 20.01
CA LEU A 258 -0.66 -2.38 20.34
C LEU A 258 -2.19 -2.41 20.27
N ILE A 259 -2.87 -1.41 20.82
CA ILE A 259 -4.33 -1.28 20.72
C ILE A 259 -4.75 -1.05 19.26
N THR A 260 -4.03 -0.22 18.49
CA THR A 260 -4.30 -0.05 17.05
C THR A 260 -4.22 -1.38 16.30
N CYS A 261 -3.26 -2.25 16.63
CA CYS A 261 -3.17 -3.59 16.08
C CYS A 261 -4.37 -4.47 16.45
N VAL A 262 -4.83 -4.46 17.72
CA VAL A 262 -6.02 -5.21 18.15
C VAL A 262 -7.27 -4.77 17.37
N ILE A 263 -7.46 -3.46 17.16
CA ILE A 263 -8.59 -2.91 16.39
C ILE A 263 -8.44 -3.22 14.89
N PHE A 264 -7.21 -3.18 14.36
CA PHE A 264 -6.95 -3.39 12.92
C PHE A 264 -7.03 -4.85 12.48
N VAL A 265 -6.60 -5.82 13.29
CA VAL A 265 -6.53 -7.24 12.89
C VAL A 265 -7.88 -7.80 12.38
N PRO A 266 -9.04 -7.56 13.03
CA PRO A 266 -10.34 -7.99 12.49
C PRO A 266 -10.70 -7.32 11.15
N PHE A 267 -10.39 -6.02 11.00
CA PHE A 267 -10.59 -5.30 9.74
C PHE A 267 -9.70 -5.84 8.62
N TYR A 268 -8.43 -6.11 8.93
CA TYR A 268 -7.48 -6.74 8.01
C TYR A 268 -8.03 -8.05 7.49
N TYR A 269 -8.37 -9.01 8.36
CA TYR A 269 -8.83 -10.33 7.93
C TYR A 269 -10.15 -10.27 7.14
N ARG A 270 -11.07 -9.38 7.51
CA ARG A 270 -12.31 -9.17 6.74
C ARG A 270 -12.00 -8.69 5.32
N ARG A 271 -11.09 -7.73 5.16
CA ARG A 271 -10.80 -7.12 3.85
C ARG A 271 -9.86 -7.98 3.00
N ASP A 272 -8.92 -8.70 3.61
CA ASP A 272 -8.05 -9.70 2.96
C ASP A 272 -8.89 -10.85 2.38
N ARG A 273 -9.91 -11.34 3.12
CA ARG A 273 -10.84 -12.36 2.62
C ARG A 273 -11.67 -11.87 1.44
N ILE A 274 -12.25 -10.67 1.54
CA ILE A 274 -13.02 -10.04 0.46
C ILE A 274 -12.14 -9.88 -0.81
N ASN A 275 -10.88 -9.45 -0.65
CA ASN A 275 -9.96 -9.34 -1.79
C ASN A 275 -9.69 -10.71 -2.44
N ALA A 276 -9.47 -11.77 -1.66
CA ALA A 276 -9.23 -13.12 -2.18
C ALA A 276 -10.47 -13.75 -2.86
N GLU A 277 -11.67 -13.47 -2.35
CA GLU A 277 -12.95 -13.83 -2.99
C GLU A 277 -13.05 -13.17 -4.38
N TYR A 278 -12.75 -11.86 -4.49
CA TYR A 278 -12.75 -11.13 -5.76
C TYR A 278 -11.65 -11.56 -6.75
N GLU A 279 -10.44 -11.86 -6.29
CA GLU A 279 -9.36 -12.37 -7.15
C GLU A 279 -9.77 -13.71 -7.80
N THR A 280 -10.43 -14.57 -7.03
CA THR A 280 -10.95 -15.86 -7.51
C THR A 280 -12.07 -15.66 -8.53
N GLU A 281 -13.01 -14.74 -8.27
CA GLU A 281 -14.10 -14.39 -9.20
C GLU A 281 -13.56 -13.82 -10.52
N MET A 282 -12.64 -12.85 -10.46
CA MET A 282 -12.03 -12.23 -11.65
C MET A 282 -11.25 -13.23 -12.50
N LYS A 283 -10.48 -14.14 -11.85
CA LYS A 283 -9.79 -15.23 -12.57
C LYS A 283 -10.78 -16.15 -13.27
N THR A 284 -11.84 -16.56 -12.57
CA THR A 284 -12.88 -17.44 -13.12
C THR A 284 -13.58 -16.79 -14.33
N ARG A 285 -13.94 -15.50 -14.22
CA ARG A 285 -14.51 -14.70 -15.32
C ARG A 285 -13.54 -14.58 -16.51
N HIS A 286 -12.24 -14.36 -16.26
CA HIS A 286 -11.22 -14.30 -17.32
C HIS A 286 -11.07 -15.65 -18.05
N ASP A 287 -11.02 -16.75 -17.31
CA ASP A 287 -10.88 -18.10 -17.87
C ASP A 287 -12.13 -18.48 -18.70
N VAL A 288 -13.34 -18.14 -18.22
CA VAL A 288 -14.60 -18.33 -18.97
C VAL A 288 -14.64 -17.49 -20.25
N LEU A 289 -14.30 -16.20 -20.19
CA LEU A 289 -14.29 -15.32 -21.37
C LEU A 289 -13.24 -15.76 -22.40
N SER A 290 -12.08 -16.23 -21.94
CA SER A 290 -11.04 -16.80 -22.81
C SER A 290 -11.54 -18.07 -23.51
N ALA A 291 -12.14 -19.01 -22.77
CA ALA A 291 -12.74 -20.22 -23.33
C ALA A 291 -13.87 -19.92 -24.32
N MET A 292 -14.72 -18.92 -24.04
CA MET A 292 -15.76 -18.47 -24.99
C MET A 292 -15.15 -17.98 -26.30
N ASN A 293 -14.12 -17.12 -26.23
CA ASN A 293 -13.44 -16.59 -27.41
C ASN A 293 -12.71 -17.70 -28.22
N GLU A 294 -12.15 -18.72 -27.57
CA GLU A 294 -11.54 -19.88 -28.25
C GLU A 294 -12.59 -20.82 -28.88
N SER A 295 -13.82 -20.84 -28.35
CA SER A 295 -14.89 -21.74 -28.80
C SER A 295 -15.70 -21.24 -30.01
N GLU A 296 -15.67 -19.94 -30.35
CA GLU A 296 -16.33 -19.39 -31.55
C GLU A 296 -15.32 -19.26 -32.72
N PRO A 297 -15.31 -20.19 -33.71
CA PRO A 297 -14.32 -20.19 -34.80
C PRO A 297 -14.48 -19.06 -35.84
N ASN A 298 -15.50 -18.20 -35.69
CA ASN A 298 -15.68 -16.97 -36.45
C ASN A 298 -16.15 -15.85 -35.48
N LEU A 299 -15.35 -15.59 -34.45
CA LEU A 299 -15.60 -14.51 -33.51
C LEU A 299 -15.51 -13.15 -34.24
N ASP A 300 -16.65 -12.51 -34.47
CA ASP A 300 -16.72 -11.16 -35.05
C ASP A 300 -15.92 -10.17 -34.18
N GLU A 301 -15.11 -9.31 -34.81
CA GLU A 301 -14.27 -8.31 -34.16
C GLU A 301 -15.10 -7.40 -33.24
N LYS A 302 -16.36 -7.15 -33.61
CA LYS A 302 -17.33 -6.42 -32.80
C LYS A 302 -17.82 -7.18 -31.57
N LYS A 303 -17.94 -8.52 -31.65
CA LYS A 303 -18.25 -9.40 -30.50
C LYS A 303 -17.05 -9.47 -29.54
N ALA A 304 -15.84 -9.68 -30.07
CA ALA A 304 -14.61 -9.66 -29.29
C ALA A 304 -14.43 -8.33 -28.55
N SER A 305 -14.62 -7.21 -29.26
CA SER A 305 -14.60 -5.86 -28.70
C SER A 305 -15.71 -5.63 -27.67
N ASN A 306 -16.92 -6.16 -27.88
CA ASN A 306 -18.00 -6.09 -26.89
C ASN A 306 -17.73 -6.92 -25.63
N ASN A 307 -17.16 -8.13 -25.75
CA ASN A 307 -16.75 -8.94 -24.60
C ASN A 307 -15.66 -8.22 -23.78
N TYR A 308 -14.69 -7.60 -24.48
CA TYR A 308 -13.65 -6.77 -23.88
C TYR A 308 -14.19 -5.47 -23.26
N LEU A 309 -15.19 -4.83 -23.89
CA LEU A 309 -15.88 -3.67 -23.34
C LEU A 309 -16.79 -4.05 -22.15
N LEU A 310 -17.36 -5.25 -22.10
CA LEU A 310 -18.09 -5.74 -20.93
C LEU A 310 -17.14 -5.85 -19.72
N MET A 311 -15.96 -6.45 -19.95
CA MET A 311 -14.87 -6.56 -18.99
C MET A 311 -14.41 -5.18 -18.48
N MET A 312 -14.23 -4.20 -19.37
CA MET A 312 -13.85 -2.83 -18.98
C MET A 312 -15.00 -2.03 -18.32
N ASN A 313 -16.24 -2.20 -18.76
CA ASN A 313 -17.38 -1.41 -18.25
C ASN A 313 -17.84 -1.92 -16.87
N GLU A 314 -17.73 -3.21 -16.57
CA GLU A 314 -17.95 -3.72 -15.21
C GLU A 314 -16.79 -3.37 -14.26
N THR A 315 -15.53 -3.33 -14.71
CA THR A 315 -14.46 -2.73 -13.89
C THR A 315 -14.68 -1.22 -13.68
N GLU A 316 -15.38 -0.51 -14.56
CA GLU A 316 -15.83 0.87 -14.32
C GLU A 316 -17.02 0.98 -13.34
N GLN A 317 -17.97 0.05 -13.37
CA GLN A 317 -19.04 0.00 -12.36
C GLN A 317 -18.51 -0.42 -10.97
N ALA A 318 -17.51 -1.32 -10.91
CA ALA A 318 -16.81 -1.67 -9.67
C ALA A 318 -16.06 -0.45 -9.07
N LYS A 319 -15.40 0.38 -9.89
CA LYS A 319 -14.83 1.68 -9.46
C LYS A 319 -15.90 2.62 -8.88
N LYS A 320 -17.17 2.49 -9.29
CA LYS A 320 -18.30 3.33 -8.86
C LYS A 320 -18.88 2.94 -7.50
N PHE A 321 -18.74 1.68 -7.08
CA PHE A 321 -19.21 1.16 -5.78
C PHE A 321 -18.08 0.87 -4.78
N GLY A 322 -16.96 1.59 -4.87
CA GLY A 322 -15.88 1.51 -3.86
C GLY A 322 -15.09 0.20 -3.84
N GLY A 323 -15.25 -0.64 -4.87
CA GLY A 323 -14.41 -1.81 -5.11
C GLY A 323 -12.98 -1.41 -5.48
N ILE A 324 -12.01 -2.20 -5.01
CA ILE A 324 -10.58 -1.88 -5.11
C ILE A 324 -10.09 -2.01 -6.56
N LYS A 325 -9.10 -1.20 -6.91
CA LYS A 325 -8.56 -1.02 -8.27
C LYS A 325 -7.85 -2.29 -8.77
N GLU A 326 -7.82 -2.42 -10.10
CA GLU A 326 -6.64 -2.91 -10.80
C GLU A 326 -5.42 -2.06 -10.44
N ASN A 327 -4.69 -2.46 -9.40
CA ASN A 327 -3.27 -2.62 -9.63
C ASN A 327 -3.11 -3.79 -10.61
N GLU A 328 -2.08 -3.77 -11.46
CA GLU A 328 -1.68 -4.99 -12.18
C GLU A 328 -1.65 -6.12 -11.15
N ILE A 329 -2.44 -7.18 -11.40
CA ILE A 329 -2.35 -8.42 -10.61
C ILE A 329 -0.87 -8.72 -10.53
N LEU A 330 -0.34 -8.76 -9.31
CA LEU A 330 0.99 -9.29 -9.08
C LEU A 330 0.85 -10.79 -9.30
N ASP A 331 0.89 -11.18 -10.58
CA ASP A 331 0.86 -12.54 -11.07
C ASP A 331 2.19 -13.18 -10.66
N PHE A 332 2.24 -13.55 -9.38
CA PHE A 332 3.45 -13.95 -8.68
C PHE A 332 3.93 -15.35 -9.11
N ASP A 333 3.16 -16.09 -9.91
CA ASP A 333 3.42 -17.48 -10.32
C ASP A 333 3.24 -17.73 -11.83
N ARG A 334 3.78 -16.85 -12.70
CA ARG A 334 3.98 -17.19 -14.13
C ARG A 334 5.41 -16.94 -14.62
N GLU A 335 6.14 -18.03 -14.87
CA GLU A 335 7.35 -18.01 -15.69
C GLU A 335 7.01 -17.66 -17.16
N PRO A 336 7.71 -16.72 -17.82
CA PRO A 336 7.34 -16.27 -19.16
C PRO A 336 8.01 -17.09 -20.28
N LYS A 337 7.49 -18.29 -20.56
CA LYS A 337 7.73 -19.14 -21.75
C LYS A 337 6.47 -20.00 -21.96
N ASP A 338 5.83 -20.12 -23.12
CA ASP A 338 6.12 -19.66 -24.49
C ASP A 338 4.80 -19.30 -25.21
N PHE A 339 4.45 -18.00 -25.35
CA PHE A 339 3.22 -17.61 -26.08
C PHE A 339 3.32 -16.27 -26.84
N SER A 340 4.40 -16.06 -27.59
CA SER A 340 4.53 -14.89 -28.50
C SER A 340 5.45 -15.09 -29.71
N LYS A 341 5.40 -16.26 -30.36
CA LYS A 341 6.10 -16.49 -31.65
C LYS A 341 5.23 -16.91 -32.84
N GLY A 342 3.92 -17.10 -32.66
CA GLY A 342 3.02 -17.56 -33.74
C GLY A 342 2.26 -16.48 -34.52
N VAL A 343 1.82 -15.40 -33.87
CA VAL A 343 0.62 -14.65 -34.33
C VAL A 343 0.91 -13.29 -35.00
N LEU A 344 2.19 -12.88 -35.08
CA LEU A 344 2.55 -11.52 -35.53
C LEU A 344 3.47 -11.51 -36.76
N LYS A 345 3.11 -12.30 -37.79
CA LYS A 345 3.81 -12.31 -39.08
C LYS A 345 2.94 -12.27 -40.35
N ASP A 346 1.64 -12.58 -40.28
CA ASP A 346 0.78 -12.69 -41.48
C ASP A 346 -0.13 -11.47 -41.75
N TYR A 347 -0.01 -10.40 -40.97
CA TYR A 347 -0.85 -9.18 -41.12
C TYR A 347 -0.17 -7.99 -41.83
N SER A 348 0.85 -8.25 -42.65
CA SER A 348 1.51 -7.20 -43.44
C SER A 348 1.76 -7.56 -44.92
N GLU A 349 0.90 -8.34 -45.57
CA GLU A 349 1.03 -8.60 -47.02
C GLU A 349 -0.29 -8.87 -47.77
N SER A 350 -1.25 -7.93 -47.70
CA SER A 350 -2.49 -8.02 -48.51
C SER A 350 -3.02 -6.68 -49.02
N LYS A 351 -2.17 -5.85 -49.65
CA LYS A 351 -2.65 -4.64 -50.34
C LYS A 351 -1.91 -4.20 -51.61
N THR A 352 -1.78 -5.09 -52.60
CA THR A 352 -1.68 -4.69 -54.03
C THR A 352 -1.89 -5.87 -54.99
N LYS A 353 -3.08 -6.01 -55.57
CA LYS A 353 -3.36 -5.82 -57.02
C LYS A 353 -4.70 -6.43 -57.43
N SER A 354 -5.33 -5.76 -58.40
CA SER A 354 -6.57 -6.12 -59.04
C SER A 354 -6.38 -7.05 -60.24
N GLU A 355 -7.52 -7.57 -60.72
CA GLU A 355 -7.83 -8.04 -62.08
C GLU A 355 -7.87 -9.55 -62.40
N HIS A 356 -8.76 -9.82 -63.35
CA HIS A 356 -9.02 -11.06 -64.11
C HIS A 356 -9.85 -12.21 -63.47
N ARG A 357 -11.13 -12.19 -63.85
CA ARG A 357 -12.02 -13.36 -64.08
C ARG A 357 -11.47 -14.23 -65.24
N PRO A 358 -11.76 -15.55 -65.31
CA PRO A 358 -13.06 -16.05 -65.80
C PRO A 358 -13.67 -17.25 -65.05
N ARG A 359 -14.88 -17.64 -65.51
CA ARG A 359 -15.79 -18.70 -65.03
C ARG A 359 -15.25 -20.13 -65.25
N THR A 360 -15.71 -21.11 -64.45
CA THR A 360 -16.52 -22.27 -64.91
C THR A 360 -17.17 -23.10 -63.78
N ASP A 361 -18.33 -23.68 -64.13
CA ASP A 361 -19.16 -24.76 -63.54
C ASP A 361 -18.81 -25.48 -62.22
N GLY A 362 -19.73 -25.38 -61.25
CA GLY A 362 -20.83 -26.36 -61.11
C GLY A 362 -20.53 -27.81 -60.65
N ARG A 363 -21.04 -28.16 -59.45
CA ARG A 363 -21.82 -29.39 -59.16
C ARG A 363 -22.48 -29.36 -57.78
N ARG A 364 -23.67 -29.95 -57.66
CA ARG A 364 -24.36 -30.21 -56.37
C ARG A 364 -23.81 -31.49 -55.74
N TYR A 365 -23.76 -31.54 -54.41
CA TYR A 365 -23.99 -32.79 -53.66
C TYR A 365 -24.89 -32.53 -52.43
N HIS A 366 -25.73 -33.51 -52.12
CA HIS A 366 -26.63 -33.53 -50.96
C HIS A 366 -26.02 -34.33 -49.80
N ARG A 367 -26.68 -34.30 -48.64
CA ARG A 367 -26.49 -35.17 -47.44
C ARG A 367 -25.22 -34.85 -46.62
N SER A 368 -25.16 -35.02 -45.30
CA SER A 368 -26.18 -35.50 -44.32
C SER A 368 -26.03 -34.74 -42.99
N ARG A 369 -27.11 -34.68 -42.20
CA ARG A 369 -27.05 -34.28 -40.78
C ARG A 369 -26.51 -35.48 -39.98
N SER A 370 -25.30 -35.39 -39.44
CA SER A 370 -24.81 -36.30 -38.39
C SER A 370 -24.79 -35.58 -37.05
N THR A 371 -25.58 -36.08 -36.11
CA THR A 371 -25.38 -35.88 -34.67
C THR A 371 -24.09 -36.58 -34.21
N GLU A 372 -23.69 -36.32 -32.97
CA GLU A 372 -22.50 -36.88 -32.32
C GLU A 372 -21.14 -36.39 -32.86
N ASN A 373 -20.68 -35.28 -32.27
CA ASN A 373 -19.48 -35.31 -31.43
C ASN A 373 -19.46 -34.01 -30.61
N VAL A 374 -20.12 -34.05 -29.44
CA VAL A 374 -19.95 -33.01 -28.43
C VAL A 374 -18.60 -33.29 -27.75
N PRO A 375 -17.60 -32.40 -27.83
CA PRO A 375 -16.34 -32.62 -27.14
C PRO A 375 -16.58 -32.60 -25.62
N GLU A 376 -15.87 -33.42 -24.85
CA GLU A 376 -15.98 -33.47 -23.37
C GLU A 376 -15.81 -32.07 -22.72
N ASN A 377 -15.05 -31.20 -23.38
CA ASN A 377 -14.88 -29.78 -23.03
C ASN A 377 -16.20 -29.01 -22.99
N ALA A 378 -17.16 -29.30 -23.87
CA ALA A 378 -18.45 -28.59 -23.88
C ALA A 378 -19.33 -28.99 -22.69
N GLU A 379 -19.22 -30.24 -22.21
CA GLU A 379 -19.93 -30.69 -21.01
C GLU A 379 -19.29 -30.12 -19.73
N SER A 380 -17.96 -29.96 -19.70
CA SER A 380 -17.27 -29.26 -18.60
C SER A 380 -17.56 -27.75 -18.58
N ILE A 381 -17.62 -27.10 -19.74
CA ILE A 381 -18.02 -25.69 -19.88
C ILE A 381 -19.50 -25.52 -19.48
N SER A 382 -20.40 -26.41 -19.91
CA SER A 382 -21.82 -26.36 -19.51
C SER A 382 -21.98 -26.46 -17.99
N LYS A 383 -21.20 -27.33 -17.31
CA LYS A 383 -21.20 -27.40 -15.84
C LYS A 383 -20.67 -26.13 -15.17
N LEU A 384 -19.60 -25.53 -15.69
CA LEU A 384 -19.04 -24.27 -15.17
C LEU A 384 -20.02 -23.10 -15.33
N VAL A 385 -20.71 -23.03 -16.48
CA VAL A 385 -21.73 -22.02 -16.77
C VAL A 385 -22.96 -22.22 -15.89
N ASP A 386 -23.44 -23.45 -15.71
CA ASP A 386 -24.54 -23.76 -14.80
C ASP A 386 -24.17 -23.43 -13.34
N GLU A 387 -22.96 -23.77 -12.88
CA GLU A 387 -22.53 -23.47 -11.51
C GLU A 387 -22.39 -21.95 -11.27
N TYR A 388 -21.93 -21.20 -12.27
CA TYR A 388 -21.89 -19.74 -12.25
C TYR A 388 -23.29 -19.13 -12.13
N PHE A 389 -24.25 -19.53 -12.98
CA PHE A 389 -25.61 -19.02 -12.91
C PHE A 389 -26.33 -19.45 -11.63
N LYS A 390 -26.08 -20.67 -11.13
CA LYS A 390 -26.67 -21.15 -9.87
C LYS A 390 -26.21 -20.32 -8.68
N LYS A 391 -24.95 -19.91 -8.63
CA LYS A 391 -24.43 -18.95 -7.61
C LYS A 391 -25.01 -17.54 -7.79
N GLN A 392 -25.29 -17.11 -9.02
CA GLN A 392 -25.83 -15.76 -9.28
C GLN A 392 -27.32 -15.60 -8.94
N PHE A 393 -28.07 -16.72 -8.88
CA PHE A 393 -29.52 -16.73 -8.62
C PHE A 393 -29.94 -17.45 -7.33
N ASP A 394 -29.00 -17.89 -6.49
CA ASP A 394 -29.31 -18.43 -5.16
C ASP A 394 -29.75 -17.31 -4.21
N LYS A 395 -31.06 -17.24 -3.94
CA LYS A 395 -31.66 -16.19 -3.09
C LYS A 395 -31.30 -16.31 -1.61
N ASN A 396 -30.65 -17.39 -1.19
CA ASN A 396 -30.36 -17.67 0.21
C ASN A 396 -29.02 -17.08 0.71
N THR A 397 -28.34 -16.24 -0.08
CA THR A 397 -27.08 -15.58 0.32
C THR A 397 -27.25 -14.19 0.94
N PHE A 398 -28.49 -13.75 1.20
CA PHE A 398 -28.84 -12.44 1.76
C PHE A 398 -29.87 -12.51 2.91
N ASP A 399 -29.71 -13.47 3.81
CA ASP A 399 -30.30 -13.48 5.16
C ASP A 399 -29.18 -13.59 6.22
#